data_AF-A0AAE0FT37-F1
#
_entry.id   AF-A0AAE0FT37-F1
#
_cell.length_a   1.000
_cell.length_b   1.000
_cell.length_c   1.000
_cell.angle_alpha   90.00
_cell.angle_beta   90.00
_cell.angle_gamma   90.00
#
_symmetry.space_group_name_H-M   'P 1'
#
loop_
_entity.id
_entity.type
_entity.pdbx_description
1 polymer ?
#
loop_
_entity_poly.entity_id
_entity_poly.type
_entity_poly.pdbx_seq_one_letter_code
_entity_poly.pdbx_strand_id
1 'polypeptide(L)'
;MVTEDLDMSKEKYEVLPAVVQEVTGWDAALQERWRRELDDSSLTELAVQMQGATLGDKTVGNYRPKARALMAFCEEEQPYLSAINNYHEDMGFPGPAKGRAVSGTVKGMSRLQVQAADAAGRAATELLKVCTYVVFAFVTFGRPETGVSMRREHIRIAGDDLSVVLHKEKGRGHVRLRRRLTIPAAGVAGLVRLLQHWQQLRDASWGQRPVTGSEVQGSYWRLPWERGKFQSAQANGWVQLALGKLGCIPPEGGHFSGHRTSKGACTCARAVGAALEKCCFLGGWSQLSSGIHSYIDPAAVPDEHMEKYFGWTTPRLAHKGKQKVEDDGAMQRELMQDLQGVTMSNEVVPLMFEWAGLIGQQLAKKRKVSQVRYYILTDSK
;
A
#
# COMPACT_ATOMS: atom_id res chain seq x y z
N MET A 1 26.23 26.77 -68.59
CA MET A 1 25.21 26.66 -67.54
C MET A 1 24.00 26.03 -68.18
N VAL A 2 23.83 24.74 -67.96
CA VAL A 2 22.74 23.92 -68.51
C VAL A 2 22.05 23.32 -67.30
N THR A 3 20.77 23.61 -67.13
CA THR A 3 19.89 23.02 -66.13
C THR A 3 19.33 21.72 -66.71
N GLU A 4 19.61 20.60 -66.06
CA GLU A 4 18.97 19.30 -66.34
C GLU A 4 17.67 19.21 -65.55
N ASP A 5 16.56 19.05 -66.28
CA ASP A 5 15.26 18.67 -65.72
C ASP A 5 15.26 17.15 -65.45
N LEU A 6 14.99 16.78 -64.20
CA LEU A 6 14.81 15.38 -63.78
C LEU A 6 13.37 14.92 -64.08
N ASP A 7 13.25 14.07 -65.10
CA ASP A 7 12.01 13.35 -65.45
C ASP A 7 11.73 12.21 -64.45
N MET A 8 10.74 12.43 -63.59
CA MET A 8 10.29 11.50 -62.53
C MET A 8 9.28 10.44 -63.02
N SER A 9 9.08 10.26 -64.33
CA SER A 9 7.96 9.44 -64.86
C SER A 9 8.18 7.91 -64.91
N LYS A 10 9.24 7.34 -64.31
CA LYS A 10 9.59 5.92 -64.53
C LYS A 10 9.87 5.03 -63.31
N GLU A 11 9.21 5.24 -62.17
CA GLU A 11 9.13 4.20 -61.13
C GLU A 11 7.73 3.58 -61.05
N LYS A 12 7.62 2.35 -61.56
CA LYS A 12 6.45 1.48 -61.36
C LYS A 12 6.48 0.93 -59.93
N TYR A 13 5.61 1.44 -59.08
CA TYR A 13 5.26 0.79 -57.82
C TYR A 13 4.04 -0.12 -58.04
N GLU A 14 4.20 -1.44 -57.84
CA GLU A 14 3.07 -2.35 -57.69
C GLU A 14 2.40 -2.10 -56.34
N VAL A 15 1.18 -1.56 -56.36
CA VAL A 15 0.32 -1.41 -55.20
C VAL A 15 -0.31 -2.77 -54.90
N LEU A 16 0.09 -3.41 -53.81
CA LEU A 16 -0.64 -4.55 -53.24
C LEU A 16 -2.05 -4.09 -52.81
N PRO A 17 -3.13 -4.83 -53.10
CA PRO A 17 -4.46 -4.45 -52.66
C PRO A 17 -4.54 -4.56 -51.14
N ALA A 18 -4.53 -3.40 -50.48
CA ALA A 18 -4.93 -3.31 -49.09
C ALA A 18 -6.40 -3.72 -48.99
N VAL A 19 -6.69 -4.67 -48.11
CA VAL A 19 -8.05 -4.92 -47.61
C VAL A 19 -8.47 -3.66 -46.85
N VAL A 20 -9.07 -2.72 -47.57
CA VAL A 20 -9.81 -1.61 -46.98
C VAL A 20 -11.13 -2.21 -46.52
N GLN A 21 -11.21 -2.63 -45.25
CA GLN A 21 -12.50 -2.63 -44.59
C GLN A 21 -12.92 -1.17 -44.47
N GLU A 22 -13.88 -0.75 -45.28
CA GLU A 22 -14.62 0.49 -45.05
C GLU A 22 -15.16 0.43 -43.63
N VAL A 23 -14.54 1.20 -42.73
CA VAL A 23 -15.20 1.63 -41.51
C VAL A 23 -16.34 2.51 -42.00
N THR A 24 -17.54 1.95 -42.03
CA THR A 24 -18.74 2.70 -42.39
C THR A 24 -18.79 3.95 -41.54
N GLY A 25 -18.75 5.10 -42.22
CA GLY A 25 -18.86 6.40 -41.58
C GLY A 25 -20.10 6.44 -40.69
N TRP A 26 -19.96 7.09 -39.54
CA TRP A 26 -21.05 7.23 -38.58
C TRP A 26 -22.26 7.82 -39.30
N ASP A 27 -23.43 7.20 -39.14
CA ASP A 27 -24.63 7.67 -39.83
C ASP A 27 -24.94 9.12 -39.40
N ALA A 28 -25.54 9.89 -40.31
CA ALA A 28 -25.79 11.31 -40.11
C ALA A 28 -26.63 11.61 -38.84
N ALA A 29 -27.51 10.71 -38.43
CA ALA A 29 -28.26 10.78 -37.18
C ALA A 29 -27.37 10.58 -35.94
N LEU A 30 -26.36 9.70 -36.02
CA LEU A 30 -25.37 9.55 -34.95
C LEU A 30 -24.47 10.80 -34.87
N GLN A 31 -24.04 11.35 -36.01
CA GLN A 31 -23.25 12.60 -36.03
C GLN A 31 -24.05 13.79 -35.49
N GLU A 32 -25.32 13.91 -35.85
CA GLU A 32 -26.20 14.99 -35.40
C GLU A 32 -26.59 14.84 -33.92
N ARG A 33 -26.74 13.60 -33.45
CA ARG A 33 -26.91 13.30 -32.02
C ARG A 33 -25.67 13.69 -31.22
N TRP A 34 -24.47 13.36 -31.70
CA TRP A 34 -23.21 13.74 -31.07
C TRP A 34 -22.98 15.25 -31.12
N ARG A 35 -23.35 15.94 -32.19
CA ARG A 35 -23.33 17.42 -32.21
C ARG A 35 -24.24 18.00 -31.15
N ARG A 36 -25.47 17.50 -30.99
CA ARG A 36 -26.39 17.95 -29.92
C ARG A 36 -25.88 17.63 -28.52
N GLU A 37 -25.26 16.47 -28.32
CA GLU A 37 -24.75 16.03 -27.02
C GLU A 37 -23.40 16.71 -26.66
N LEU A 38 -22.65 17.25 -27.64
CA LEU A 38 -21.38 17.96 -27.43
C LEU A 38 -21.52 19.48 -27.35
N ASP A 39 -22.64 20.05 -27.84
CA ASP A 39 -22.91 21.50 -27.78
C ASP A 39 -23.50 21.94 -26.43
N ASP A 40 -23.85 20.98 -25.56
CA ASP A 40 -24.20 21.23 -24.17
C ASP A 40 -23.09 20.70 -23.25
N SER A 41 -22.74 21.50 -22.26
CA SER A 41 -21.59 21.25 -21.40
C SER A 41 -21.70 19.91 -20.66
N SER A 42 -20.91 18.90 -21.05
CA SER A 42 -19.80 18.40 -20.21
C SER A 42 -19.18 17.08 -20.69
N LEU A 43 -17.89 17.14 -21.05
CA LEU A 43 -16.98 15.98 -21.07
C LEU A 43 -16.89 15.28 -19.68
N THR A 44 -17.36 15.96 -18.63
CA THR A 44 -17.48 15.49 -17.25
C THR A 44 -18.48 14.33 -17.11
N GLU A 45 -19.64 14.37 -17.79
CA GLU A 45 -20.59 13.26 -17.76
C GLU A 45 -20.08 12.07 -18.56
N LEU A 46 -19.37 12.29 -19.67
CA LEU A 46 -18.86 11.20 -20.51
C LEU A 46 -17.82 10.34 -19.76
N ALA A 47 -16.86 10.95 -19.05
CA ALA A 47 -15.83 10.20 -18.33
C ALA A 47 -16.39 9.45 -17.10
N VAL A 48 -17.36 10.04 -16.40
CA VAL A 48 -18.06 9.42 -15.26
C VAL A 48 -19.02 8.33 -15.73
N GLN A 49 -19.74 8.55 -16.84
CA GLN A 49 -20.57 7.53 -17.51
C GLN A 49 -19.71 6.40 -18.09
N MET A 50 -18.48 6.65 -18.56
CA MET A 50 -17.57 5.59 -19.00
C MET A 50 -17.03 4.74 -17.84
N GLN A 51 -16.99 5.26 -16.61
CA GLN A 51 -16.64 4.49 -15.41
C GLN A 51 -17.86 3.80 -14.77
N GLY A 52 -19.06 4.39 -14.90
CA GLY A 52 -20.33 3.82 -14.41
C GLY A 52 -20.99 2.85 -15.39
N ALA A 53 -20.79 3.03 -16.69
CA ALA A 53 -21.11 2.04 -17.72
C ALA A 53 -20.01 0.99 -17.68
N THR A 54 -20.41 -0.27 -17.60
CA THR A 54 -19.58 -1.47 -17.65
C THR A 54 -18.71 -1.56 -18.93
N LEU A 55 -17.74 -0.66 -19.09
CA LEU A 55 -16.72 -0.78 -20.12
C LEU A 55 -15.75 -1.87 -19.69
N GLY A 56 -15.62 -2.91 -20.51
CA GLY A 56 -14.66 -3.97 -20.25
C GLY A 56 -13.23 -3.42 -20.15
N ASP A 57 -12.40 -4.05 -19.32
CA ASP A 57 -11.01 -3.64 -19.02
C ASP A 57 -10.17 -3.36 -20.29
N LYS A 58 -10.47 -4.04 -21.40
CA LYS A 58 -9.84 -3.85 -22.70
C LYS A 58 -10.08 -2.44 -23.27
N THR A 59 -11.27 -1.89 -23.09
CA THR A 59 -11.64 -0.55 -23.56
C THR A 59 -10.94 0.52 -22.72
N VAL A 60 -10.93 0.34 -21.39
CA VAL A 60 -10.18 1.23 -20.48
C VAL A 60 -8.68 1.19 -20.80
N GLY A 61 -8.13 0.00 -21.06
CA GLY A 61 -6.74 -0.20 -21.48
C GLY A 61 -6.38 0.51 -22.79
N ASN A 62 -7.31 0.61 -23.74
CA ASN A 62 -7.10 1.27 -25.03
C ASN A 62 -7.15 2.80 -24.97
N TYR A 63 -8.02 3.36 -24.12
CA TYR A 63 -8.16 4.82 -24.03
C TYR A 63 -7.12 5.47 -23.11
N ARG A 64 -6.60 4.73 -22.12
CA ARG A 64 -5.57 5.23 -21.20
C ARG A 64 -4.28 5.72 -21.87
N PRO A 65 -3.64 4.98 -22.81
CA PRO A 65 -2.46 5.46 -23.51
C PRO A 65 -2.77 6.62 -24.46
N LYS A 66 -3.97 6.66 -25.07
CA LYS A 66 -4.40 7.77 -25.94
C LYS A 66 -4.60 9.07 -25.16
N ALA A 67 -5.22 8.99 -23.99
CA ALA A 67 -5.36 10.13 -23.08
C ALA A 67 -3.98 10.63 -22.59
N ARG A 68 -3.06 9.71 -22.26
CA ARG A 68 -1.67 10.07 -21.92
C ARG A 68 -0.93 10.75 -23.07
N ALA A 69 -1.07 10.25 -24.29
CA ALA A 69 -0.45 10.84 -25.47
C ALA A 69 -1.03 12.24 -25.76
N LEU A 70 -2.33 12.42 -25.60
CA LEU A 70 -2.97 13.73 -25.72
C LEU A 70 -2.48 14.72 -24.65
N MET A 71 -2.30 14.27 -23.40
CA MET A 71 -1.78 15.11 -22.31
C MET A 71 -0.32 15.50 -22.56
N ALA A 72 0.54 14.55 -22.98
CA ALA A 72 1.92 14.83 -23.33
C ALA A 72 2.02 15.80 -24.51
N PHE A 73 1.19 15.62 -25.54
CA PHE A 73 1.04 16.56 -26.65
C PHE A 73 0.62 17.94 -26.16
N CYS A 74 -0.39 18.06 -25.29
CA CYS A 74 -0.80 19.36 -24.77
C CYS A 74 0.26 20.06 -23.90
N GLU A 75 1.13 19.31 -23.21
CA GLU A 75 2.24 19.84 -22.43
C GLU A 75 3.43 20.26 -23.31
N GLU A 76 3.82 19.45 -24.29
CA GLU A 76 4.88 19.78 -25.26
C GLU A 76 4.47 20.90 -26.22
N GLU A 77 3.20 20.96 -26.59
CA GLU A 77 2.67 21.92 -27.56
C GLU A 77 2.18 23.23 -26.93
N GLN A 78 2.31 23.41 -25.61
CA GLN A 78 1.95 24.65 -24.93
C GLN A 78 2.66 25.90 -25.53
N PRO A 79 3.96 25.83 -25.88
CA PRO A 79 4.66 26.89 -26.62
C PRO A 79 4.08 27.09 -28.04
N TYR A 80 3.68 26.01 -28.71
CA TYR A 80 3.14 26.05 -30.07
C TYR A 80 1.72 26.61 -30.12
N LEU A 81 0.85 26.26 -29.17
CA LEU A 81 -0.48 26.86 -29.00
C LEU A 81 -0.38 28.36 -28.68
N SER A 82 0.66 28.75 -27.94
CA SER A 82 0.96 30.16 -27.67
C SER A 82 1.47 30.87 -28.94
N ALA A 83 2.33 30.23 -29.74
CA ALA A 83 2.81 30.77 -31.01
C ALA A 83 1.69 30.91 -32.06
N ILE A 84 0.78 29.94 -32.15
CA ILE A 84 -0.40 29.97 -33.04
C ILE A 84 -1.35 31.12 -32.63
N ASN A 85 -1.57 31.30 -31.33
CA ASN A 85 -2.37 32.41 -30.82
C ASN A 85 -1.72 33.76 -31.14
N ASN A 86 -0.42 33.91 -30.90
CA ASN A 86 0.30 35.15 -31.18
C ASN A 86 0.29 35.47 -32.68
N TYR A 87 0.53 34.48 -33.55
CA TYR A 87 0.47 34.66 -34.99
C TYR A 87 -0.91 35.11 -35.50
N HIS A 88 -2.01 34.55 -34.96
CA HIS A 88 -3.35 35.02 -35.32
C HIS A 88 -3.62 36.44 -34.85
N GLU A 89 -3.16 36.79 -33.64
CA GLU A 89 -3.32 38.14 -33.10
C GLU A 89 -2.51 39.17 -33.88
N ASP A 90 -1.28 38.85 -34.28
CA ASP A 90 -0.45 39.69 -35.15
C ASP A 90 -1.10 39.93 -36.53
N MET A 91 -1.91 38.98 -36.98
CA MET A 91 -2.68 39.06 -38.23
C MET A 91 -4.08 39.69 -38.05
N GLY A 92 -4.42 40.16 -36.85
CA GLY A 92 -5.73 40.78 -36.55
C GLY A 92 -6.89 39.80 -36.41
N PHE A 93 -6.62 38.49 -36.30
CA PHE A 93 -7.62 37.45 -36.06
C PHE A 93 -7.67 37.07 -34.57
N PRO A 94 -8.83 36.62 -34.05
CA PRO A 94 -8.92 36.09 -32.69
C PRO A 94 -8.11 34.81 -32.55
N GLY A 95 -7.33 34.70 -31.46
CA GLY A 95 -6.52 33.52 -31.15
C GLY A 95 -7.38 32.25 -31.06
N PRO A 96 -7.18 31.24 -31.91
CA PRO A 96 -8.07 30.08 -32.04
C PRO A 96 -7.99 29.15 -30.83
N ALA A 97 -6.87 29.20 -30.08
CA ALA A 97 -6.70 28.45 -28.83
C ALA A 97 -7.06 29.29 -27.58
N LYS A 98 -7.69 30.47 -27.73
CA LYS A 98 -8.21 31.27 -26.60
C LYS A 98 -9.71 31.07 -26.34
N GLY A 99 -10.39 30.24 -27.14
CA GLY A 99 -11.83 29.98 -26.99
C GLY A 99 -12.22 29.35 -25.65
N ARG A 100 -13.47 29.59 -25.22
CA ARG A 100 -14.03 29.03 -23.97
C ARG A 100 -13.87 27.51 -23.89
N ALA A 101 -13.96 26.81 -25.02
CA ALA A 101 -13.76 25.37 -25.11
C ALA A 101 -12.34 24.95 -24.71
N VAL A 102 -11.30 25.57 -25.28
CA VAL A 102 -9.89 25.25 -24.98
C VAL A 102 -9.55 25.61 -23.52
N SER A 103 -9.98 26.79 -23.06
CA SER A 103 -9.81 27.20 -21.66
C SER A 103 -10.55 26.28 -20.68
N GLY A 104 -11.75 25.81 -21.04
CA GLY A 104 -12.53 24.84 -20.27
C GLY A 104 -11.83 23.49 -20.17
N THR A 105 -11.30 22.99 -21.28
CA THR A 105 -10.55 21.74 -21.36
C THR A 105 -9.28 21.77 -20.53
N VAL A 106 -8.46 22.82 -20.62
CA VAL A 106 -7.23 22.97 -19.81
C VAL A 106 -7.54 23.03 -18.31
N LYS A 107 -8.58 23.79 -17.91
CA LYS A 107 -9.04 23.84 -16.51
C LYS A 107 -9.57 22.48 -16.04
N GLY A 108 -10.29 21.76 -16.90
CA GLY A 108 -10.74 20.39 -16.64
C GLY A 108 -9.59 19.43 -16.40
N MET A 109 -8.58 19.44 -17.29
CA MET A 109 -7.40 18.58 -17.18
C MET A 109 -6.56 18.88 -15.94
N SER A 110 -6.39 20.16 -15.57
CA SER A 110 -5.69 20.55 -14.35
C SER A 110 -6.39 19.99 -13.09
N ARG A 111 -7.73 20.03 -13.04
CA ARG A 111 -8.50 19.43 -11.94
C ARG A 111 -8.34 17.91 -11.90
N LEU A 112 -8.32 17.24 -13.05
CA LEU A 112 -8.09 15.80 -13.15
C LEU A 112 -6.69 15.43 -12.67
N GLN A 113 -5.67 16.23 -12.99
CA GLN A 113 -4.30 16.00 -12.51
C GLN A 113 -4.21 16.11 -10.98
N VAL A 114 -4.86 17.11 -10.39
CA VAL A 114 -4.94 17.26 -8.92
C VAL A 114 -5.69 16.07 -8.29
N GLN A 115 -6.81 15.63 -8.88
CA GLN A 115 -7.55 14.47 -8.39
C GLN A 115 -6.76 13.16 -8.52
N ALA A 116 -5.99 13.00 -9.61
CA ALA A 116 -5.14 11.84 -9.82
C ALA A 116 -3.96 11.82 -8.83
N ALA A 117 -3.34 12.97 -8.58
CA ALA A 117 -2.30 13.11 -7.56
C ALA A 117 -2.84 12.81 -6.15
N ASP A 118 -4.03 13.32 -5.82
CA ASP A 118 -4.73 13.03 -4.57
C ASP A 118 -5.05 11.53 -4.46
N ALA A 119 -5.58 10.90 -5.52
CA ALA A 119 -5.86 9.47 -5.53
C ALA A 119 -4.58 8.61 -5.36
N ALA A 120 -3.48 8.99 -6.00
CA ALA A 120 -2.19 8.32 -5.84
C ALA A 120 -1.65 8.48 -4.41
N GLY A 121 -1.74 9.69 -3.85
CA GLY A 121 -1.38 9.97 -2.46
C GLY A 121 -2.20 9.14 -1.46
N ARG A 122 -3.53 9.03 -1.69
CA ARG A 122 -4.41 8.17 -0.89
C ARG A 122 -3.99 6.71 -0.96
N ALA A 123 -3.75 6.18 -2.16
CA ALA A 123 -3.35 4.78 -2.34
C ALA A 123 -2.01 4.46 -1.67
N ALA A 124 -1.03 5.36 -1.77
CA ALA A 124 0.26 5.21 -1.09
C ALA A 124 0.08 5.21 0.44
N THR A 125 -0.70 6.17 0.96
CA THR A 125 -0.99 6.28 2.41
C THR A 125 -1.71 5.03 2.93
N GLU A 126 -2.67 4.49 2.16
CA GLU A 126 -3.34 3.24 2.50
C GLU A 126 -2.40 2.04 2.50
N LEU A 127 -1.46 1.97 1.55
CA LEU A 127 -0.48 0.90 1.53
C LEU A 127 0.46 0.97 2.74
N LEU A 128 0.92 2.17 3.11
CA LEU A 128 1.72 2.35 4.33
C LEU A 128 0.95 1.93 5.58
N LYS A 129 -0.31 2.33 5.73
CA LYS A 129 -1.19 1.88 6.82
C LYS A 129 -1.20 0.36 6.89
N VAL A 130 -1.43 -0.29 5.75
CA VAL A 130 -1.57 -1.74 5.63
C VAL A 130 -0.29 -2.45 6.04
N CYS A 131 0.87 -2.06 5.52
CA CYS A 131 2.14 -2.70 5.89
C CYS A 131 2.48 -2.42 7.36
N THR A 132 2.30 -1.18 7.82
CA THR A 132 2.51 -0.81 9.23
C THR A 132 1.65 -1.65 10.16
N TYR A 133 0.38 -1.84 9.82
CA TYR A 133 -0.52 -2.70 10.57
C TYR A 133 -0.03 -4.15 10.62
N VAL A 134 0.37 -4.72 9.48
CA VAL A 134 0.80 -6.12 9.39
C VAL A 134 2.04 -6.36 10.26
N VAL A 135 3.03 -5.47 10.15
CA VAL A 135 4.23 -5.45 11.00
C VAL A 135 3.87 -5.35 12.49
N PHE A 136 3.05 -4.34 12.83
CA PHE A 136 2.62 -4.12 14.20
C PHE A 136 1.88 -5.34 14.78
N ALA A 137 0.93 -5.90 14.04
CA ALA A 137 0.13 -7.05 14.47
C ALA A 137 1.01 -8.30 14.65
N PHE A 138 2.01 -8.48 13.78
CA PHE A 138 2.96 -9.58 13.88
C PHE A 138 3.81 -9.45 15.16
N VAL A 139 4.48 -8.32 15.36
CA VAL A 139 5.36 -8.11 16.52
C VAL A 139 4.61 -8.13 17.85
N THR A 140 3.38 -7.61 17.89
CA THR A 140 2.58 -7.55 19.12
C THR A 140 1.77 -8.83 19.38
N PHE A 141 1.86 -9.83 18.49
CA PHE A 141 1.06 -11.05 18.51
C PHE A 141 -0.45 -10.72 18.50
N GLY A 142 -0.79 -9.56 17.95
CA GLY A 142 -2.14 -9.00 17.96
C GLY A 142 -3.08 -9.87 17.15
N ARG A 143 -4.21 -10.25 17.74
CA ARG A 143 -5.31 -10.83 16.95
C ARG A 143 -5.90 -9.77 16.02
N PRO A 144 -6.47 -10.16 14.87
CA PRO A 144 -7.11 -9.24 13.93
C PRO A 144 -8.02 -8.21 14.60
N GLU A 145 -8.95 -8.68 15.41
CA GLU A 145 -9.93 -7.82 16.08
C GLU A 145 -9.26 -6.83 17.05
N THR A 146 -8.26 -7.30 17.80
CA THR A 146 -7.50 -6.47 18.73
C THR A 146 -6.70 -5.41 17.99
N GLY A 147 -6.02 -5.80 16.91
CA GLY A 147 -5.22 -4.91 16.08
C GLY A 147 -6.07 -3.80 15.45
N VAL A 148 -7.14 -4.15 14.73
CA VAL A 148 -7.94 -3.14 13.99
C VAL A 148 -8.72 -2.19 14.90
N SER A 149 -8.98 -2.60 16.15
CA SER A 149 -9.67 -1.80 17.16
C SER A 149 -8.74 -0.96 18.03
N MET A 150 -7.43 -0.96 17.74
CA MET A 150 -6.48 -0.06 18.39
C MET A 150 -6.91 1.39 18.22
N ARG A 151 -6.67 2.20 19.24
CA ARG A 151 -6.93 3.64 19.27
C ARG A 151 -5.63 4.39 19.48
N ARG A 152 -5.62 5.70 19.26
CA ARG A 152 -4.43 6.54 19.44
C ARG A 152 -3.85 6.43 20.84
N GLU A 153 -4.69 6.51 21.87
CA GLU A 153 -4.24 6.44 23.26
C GLU A 153 -3.66 5.07 23.67
N HIS A 154 -3.89 4.03 22.86
CA HIS A 154 -3.36 2.70 23.10
C HIS A 154 -1.92 2.51 22.61
N ILE A 155 -1.39 3.41 21.80
CA ILE A 155 -0.02 3.34 21.28
C ILE A 155 0.71 4.59 21.78
N ARG A 156 1.71 4.38 22.63
CA ARG A 156 2.53 5.45 23.19
C ARG A 156 3.97 5.18 22.83
N ILE A 157 4.61 6.18 22.25
CA ILE A 157 6.03 6.20 21.95
C ILE A 157 6.64 7.22 22.90
N ALA A 158 7.47 6.76 23.82
CA ALA A 158 8.08 7.60 24.85
C ALA A 158 9.59 7.39 24.82
N GLY A 159 10.32 8.38 24.28
CA GLY A 159 11.72 8.19 23.91
C GLY A 159 11.84 7.00 22.95
N ASP A 160 12.69 6.05 23.34
CA ASP A 160 12.94 4.82 22.58
C ASP A 160 12.05 3.65 22.98
N ASP A 161 11.04 3.81 23.83
CA ASP A 161 10.17 2.71 24.22
C ASP A 161 8.78 2.81 23.56
N LEU A 162 8.31 1.68 23.03
CA LEU A 162 6.96 1.51 22.53
C LEU A 162 6.09 0.82 23.59
N SER A 163 5.11 1.55 24.13
CA SER A 163 4.07 1.02 25.00
C SER A 163 2.76 0.82 24.25
N VAL A 164 2.26 -0.42 24.23
CA VAL A 164 1.03 -0.82 23.54
C VAL A 164 0.01 -1.35 24.54
N VAL A 165 -1.22 -0.84 24.49
CA VAL A 165 -2.36 -1.34 25.28
C VAL A 165 -3.32 -2.11 24.37
N LEU A 166 -3.39 -3.42 24.56
CA LEU A 166 -4.25 -4.29 23.77
C LEU A 166 -5.65 -4.34 24.41
N HIS A 167 -6.51 -3.41 24.00
CA HIS A 167 -7.79 -3.18 24.69
C HIS A 167 -8.86 -4.25 24.39
N LYS A 168 -9.04 -4.65 23.13
CA LYS A 168 -10.14 -5.52 22.70
C LYS A 168 -9.64 -6.96 22.50
N GLU A 169 -9.45 -7.69 23.60
CA GLU A 169 -9.05 -9.09 23.56
C GLU A 169 -10.26 -10.03 23.68
N LYS A 170 -10.30 -11.08 22.84
CA LYS A 170 -11.38 -12.08 22.86
C LYS A 170 -11.47 -12.73 24.24
N GLY A 171 -12.69 -12.80 24.78
CA GLY A 171 -12.96 -13.42 26.09
C GLY A 171 -12.54 -12.56 27.30
N ARG A 172 -12.07 -11.33 27.08
CA ARG A 172 -11.64 -10.41 28.16
C ARG A 172 -12.44 -9.10 28.22
N GLY A 173 -13.61 -9.06 27.58
CA GLY A 173 -14.46 -7.86 27.57
C GLY A 173 -14.88 -7.37 28.97
N HIS A 174 -14.90 -8.26 29.96
CA HIS A 174 -15.25 -7.94 31.36
C HIS A 174 -14.05 -7.70 32.27
N VAL A 175 -12.82 -7.93 31.79
CA VAL A 175 -11.61 -7.82 32.62
C VAL A 175 -11.16 -6.36 32.65
N ARG A 176 -11.10 -5.77 33.85
CA ARG A 176 -10.64 -4.38 34.04
C ARG A 176 -9.17 -4.17 33.63
N LEU A 177 -8.35 -5.21 33.80
CA LEU A 177 -6.92 -5.19 33.48
C LEU A 177 -6.69 -5.48 31.99
N ARG A 178 -6.30 -4.44 31.26
CA ARG A 178 -5.90 -4.54 29.85
C ARG A 178 -4.44 -4.95 29.77
N ARG A 179 -4.11 -5.82 28.82
CA ARG A 179 -2.73 -6.23 28.59
C ARG A 179 -1.92 -5.05 28.04
N ARG A 180 -0.80 -4.77 28.69
CA ARG A 180 0.17 -3.78 28.24
C ARG A 180 1.44 -4.49 27.81
N LEU A 181 1.95 -4.12 26.64
CA LEU A 181 3.24 -4.52 26.13
C LEU A 181 4.17 -3.32 26.18
N THR A 182 5.40 -3.54 26.63
CA THR A 182 6.49 -2.58 26.47
C THR A 182 7.54 -3.26 25.59
N ILE A 183 7.80 -2.65 24.43
CA ILE A 183 8.75 -3.12 23.44
C ILE A 183 9.86 -2.06 23.37
N PRO A 184 11.10 -2.41 23.73
CA PRO A 184 12.23 -1.49 23.55
C PRO A 184 12.43 -1.19 22.05
N ALA A 185 12.76 0.05 21.65
CA ALA A 185 13.01 0.38 20.22
C ALA A 185 14.11 -0.49 19.64
N ALA A 186 15.20 -0.66 20.40
CA ALA A 186 16.29 -1.56 20.03
C ALA A 186 15.86 -3.03 19.98
N GLY A 187 14.71 -3.38 20.57
CA GLY A 187 14.17 -4.73 20.53
C GLY A 187 13.61 -5.11 19.16
N VAL A 188 13.17 -4.13 18.36
CA VAL A 188 12.58 -4.36 17.05
C VAL A 188 12.98 -3.23 16.10
N ALA A 189 14.09 -3.44 15.39
CA ALA A 189 14.71 -2.42 14.54
C ALA A 189 13.69 -1.80 13.55
N GLY A 190 13.56 -0.47 13.60
CA GLY A 190 12.70 0.30 12.69
C GLY A 190 11.21 0.34 13.04
N LEU A 191 10.71 -0.45 14.00
CA LEU A 191 9.27 -0.45 14.34
C LEU A 191 8.77 0.90 14.85
N VAL A 192 9.52 1.53 15.76
CA VAL A 192 9.16 2.84 16.32
C VAL A 192 9.13 3.91 15.22
N ARG A 193 10.16 3.93 14.35
CA ARG A 193 10.22 4.85 13.20
C ARG A 193 9.05 4.64 12.24
N LEU A 194 8.73 3.39 11.92
CA LEU A 194 7.59 3.05 11.05
C LEU A 194 6.27 3.56 11.65
N LEU A 195 6.05 3.38 12.95
CA LEU A 195 4.87 3.86 13.64
C LEU A 195 4.81 5.39 13.72
N GLN A 196 5.93 6.07 13.97
CA GLN A 196 6.02 7.53 13.96
C GLN A 196 5.71 8.09 12.57
N HIS A 197 6.30 7.51 11.52
CA HIS A 197 6.05 7.91 10.15
C HIS A 197 4.58 7.73 9.76
N TRP A 198 3.98 6.59 10.12
CA TRP A 198 2.54 6.39 9.99
C TRP A 198 1.71 7.44 10.74
N GLN A 199 2.05 7.76 11.99
CA GLN A 199 1.34 8.78 12.77
C GLN A 199 1.40 10.15 12.11
N GLN A 200 2.58 10.56 11.64
CA GLN A 200 2.79 11.84 10.96
C GLN A 200 1.96 11.92 9.68
N LEU A 201 2.03 10.91 8.80
CA LEU A 201 1.28 10.88 7.54
C LEU A 201 -0.23 10.81 7.76
N ARG A 202 -0.68 9.99 8.72
CA ARG A 202 -2.08 9.94 9.10
C ARG A 202 -2.54 11.31 9.57
N ASP A 203 -1.84 11.91 10.52
CA ASP A 203 -2.25 13.19 11.11
C ASP A 203 -2.21 14.32 10.08
N ALA A 204 -1.20 14.36 9.21
CA ALA A 204 -1.14 15.28 8.07
C ALA A 204 -2.32 15.10 7.11
N SER A 205 -2.78 13.87 6.88
CA SER A 205 -3.94 13.59 6.03
C SER A 205 -5.24 14.18 6.60
N TRP A 206 -5.36 14.31 7.93
CA TRP A 206 -6.49 14.99 8.57
C TRP A 206 -6.42 16.53 8.44
N GLY A 207 -5.26 17.08 8.07
CA GLY A 207 -5.02 18.50 7.92
C GLY A 207 -5.20 19.27 9.24
N GLN A 208 -5.59 20.55 9.13
CA GLN A 208 -5.90 21.38 10.30
C GLN A 208 -7.29 21.13 10.88
N ARG A 209 -8.06 20.14 10.38
CA ARG A 209 -9.39 19.90 10.92
C ARG A 209 -9.25 19.50 12.38
N PRO A 210 -9.89 20.23 13.32
CA PRO A 210 -9.95 19.78 14.70
C PRO A 210 -10.68 18.45 14.66
N VAL A 211 -9.95 17.39 14.96
CA VAL A 211 -10.52 16.06 15.10
C VAL A 211 -11.49 16.19 16.28
N THR A 212 -12.80 16.17 16.03
CA THR A 212 -13.81 16.41 17.08
C THR A 212 -14.24 15.09 17.70
N GLY A 213 -14.37 15.05 19.03
CA GLY A 213 -15.10 14.09 19.87
C GLY A 213 -15.05 12.60 19.51
N SER A 214 -15.73 12.19 18.45
CA SER A 214 -15.86 10.79 18.02
C SER A 214 -14.79 10.36 17.01
N GLU A 215 -14.21 11.28 16.25
CA GLU A 215 -13.13 11.01 15.29
C GLU A 215 -11.79 10.82 16.01
N VAL A 216 -11.57 11.52 17.13
CA VAL A 216 -10.37 11.38 17.99
C VAL A 216 -10.36 10.00 18.65
N GLN A 217 -11.55 9.50 19.00
CA GLN A 217 -11.75 8.15 19.53
C GLN A 217 -11.78 7.07 18.44
N GLY A 218 -11.53 7.46 17.18
CA GLY A 218 -11.45 6.57 16.04
C GLY A 218 -10.33 5.54 16.15
N SER A 219 -10.35 4.57 15.24
CA SER A 219 -9.27 3.60 15.14
C SER A 219 -7.95 4.30 14.83
N TYR A 220 -6.86 3.83 15.42
CA TYR A 220 -5.50 4.27 15.15
C TYR A 220 -5.13 4.19 13.67
N TRP A 221 -5.78 3.29 12.93
CA TRP A 221 -5.54 3.01 11.52
C TRP A 221 -6.39 3.86 10.58
N ARG A 222 -7.33 4.67 11.09
CA ARG A 222 -8.33 5.33 10.25
C ARG A 222 -7.76 6.55 9.51
N LEU A 223 -8.03 6.61 8.22
CA LEU A 223 -7.80 7.77 7.35
C LEU A 223 -9.07 8.61 7.16
N PRO A 224 -8.95 9.90 6.78
CA PRO A 224 -10.08 10.83 6.69
C PRO A 224 -11.20 10.40 5.73
N TRP A 225 -10.86 9.65 4.67
CA TRP A 225 -11.81 9.16 3.68
C TRP A 225 -12.43 7.80 4.05
N GLU A 226 -11.98 7.17 5.12
CA GLU A 226 -12.51 5.88 5.58
C GLU A 226 -13.68 6.05 6.55
N ARG A 227 -14.73 5.28 6.33
CA ARG A 227 -15.95 5.30 7.14
C ARG A 227 -16.14 4.00 7.91
N GLY A 228 -16.87 4.07 9.03
CA GLY A 228 -17.26 2.90 9.81
C GLY A 228 -16.15 2.30 10.68
N LYS A 229 -16.51 1.32 11.51
CA LYS A 229 -15.56 0.61 12.39
C LYS A 229 -14.84 -0.47 11.59
N PHE A 230 -13.53 -0.62 11.85
CA PHE A 230 -12.81 -1.73 11.24
C PHE A 230 -13.22 -3.08 11.83
N GLN A 231 -13.41 -4.06 10.95
CA GLN A 231 -13.75 -5.44 11.31
C GLN A 231 -12.52 -6.35 11.17
N SER A 232 -12.55 -7.49 11.84
CA SER A 232 -11.48 -8.51 11.73
C SER A 232 -11.25 -8.98 10.29
N ALA A 233 -12.27 -8.97 9.44
CA ALA A 233 -12.13 -9.32 8.02
C ALA A 233 -11.24 -8.33 7.25
N GLN A 234 -11.25 -7.04 7.61
CA GLN A 234 -10.40 -6.05 6.96
C GLN A 234 -8.91 -6.28 7.26
N ALA A 235 -8.57 -6.75 8.46
CA ALA A 235 -7.20 -7.18 8.75
C ALA A 235 -6.71 -8.29 7.82
N ASN A 236 -7.58 -9.24 7.44
CA ASN A 236 -7.22 -10.27 6.47
C ASN A 236 -6.95 -9.66 5.10
N GLY A 237 -7.81 -8.73 4.65
CA GLY A 237 -7.59 -7.98 3.41
C GLY A 237 -6.28 -7.19 3.43
N TRP A 238 -5.92 -6.59 4.57
CA TRP A 238 -4.64 -5.88 4.74
C TRP A 238 -3.44 -6.82 4.65
N VAL A 239 -3.49 -7.98 5.32
CA VAL A 239 -2.42 -8.99 5.21
C VAL A 239 -2.27 -9.48 3.76
N GLN A 240 -3.37 -9.78 3.09
CA GLN A 240 -3.34 -10.25 1.70
C GLN A 240 -2.83 -9.18 0.75
N LEU A 241 -3.25 -7.92 0.92
CA LEU A 241 -2.79 -6.79 0.12
C LEU A 241 -1.28 -6.57 0.32
N ALA A 242 -0.81 -6.54 1.56
CA ALA A 242 0.62 -6.38 1.86
C ALA A 242 1.44 -7.49 1.21
N LEU A 243 1.08 -8.76 1.44
CA LEU A 243 1.81 -9.90 0.91
C LEU A 243 1.73 -10.01 -0.62
N GLY A 244 0.58 -9.68 -1.20
CA GLY A 244 0.38 -9.64 -2.65
C GLY A 244 1.27 -8.60 -3.34
N LYS A 245 1.48 -7.43 -2.71
CA LYS A 245 2.40 -6.40 -3.23
C LYS A 245 3.87 -6.84 -3.24
N LEU A 246 4.20 -7.89 -2.49
CA LEU A 246 5.56 -8.44 -2.40
C LEU A 246 5.73 -9.69 -3.25
N GLY A 247 4.70 -10.08 -4.01
CA GLY A 247 4.70 -11.36 -4.72
C GLY A 247 4.75 -12.56 -3.78
N CYS A 248 4.40 -12.40 -2.50
CA CYS A 248 4.31 -13.53 -1.58
C CYS A 248 3.05 -14.31 -1.86
N ILE A 249 3.21 -15.55 -2.34
CA ILE A 249 2.13 -16.47 -2.63
C ILE A 249 2.04 -17.49 -1.48
N PRO A 250 0.85 -17.77 -0.95
CA PRO A 250 0.72 -18.84 0.04
C PRO A 250 1.09 -20.19 -0.60
N PRO A 251 1.65 -21.13 0.18
CA PRO A 251 1.87 -22.50 -0.30
C PRO A 251 0.56 -23.10 -0.82
N GLU A 252 0.68 -24.12 -1.67
CA GLU A 252 -0.49 -24.85 -2.17
C GLU A 252 -1.39 -25.34 -1.02
N GLY A 253 -2.69 -25.07 -1.12
CA GLY A 253 -3.69 -25.36 -0.06
C GLY A 253 -3.60 -24.46 1.18
N GLY A 254 -2.66 -23.51 1.21
CA GLY A 254 -2.49 -22.51 2.25
C GLY A 254 -3.25 -21.22 1.95
N HIS A 255 -3.44 -20.40 2.99
CA HIS A 255 -3.92 -19.03 2.86
C HIS A 255 -3.23 -18.15 3.89
N PHE A 256 -2.94 -16.90 3.54
CA PHE A 256 -2.53 -15.90 4.51
C PHE A 256 -3.76 -15.24 5.14
N SER A 257 -3.74 -15.10 6.46
CA SER A 257 -4.80 -14.42 7.22
C SER A 257 -4.22 -13.72 8.43
N GLY A 258 -4.91 -12.69 8.92
CA GLY A 258 -4.52 -12.00 10.15
C GLY A 258 -4.59 -12.90 11.38
N HIS A 259 -5.30 -14.03 11.36
CA HIS A 259 -5.21 -15.00 12.46
C HIS A 259 -3.87 -15.76 12.43
N ARG A 260 -3.28 -15.95 11.24
CA ARG A 260 -1.99 -16.64 11.11
C ARG A 260 -0.80 -15.76 11.45
N THR A 261 -0.93 -14.42 11.43
CA THR A 261 0.16 -13.53 11.86
C THR A 261 0.52 -13.77 13.33
N SER A 262 -0.46 -13.92 14.23
CA SER A 262 -0.18 -14.22 15.64
C SER A 262 0.42 -15.63 15.86
N LYS A 263 0.03 -16.61 15.03
CA LYS A 263 0.65 -17.95 15.04
C LYS A 263 2.10 -17.90 14.57
N GLY A 264 2.35 -17.19 13.47
CA GLY A 264 3.68 -16.99 12.92
C GLY A 264 4.60 -16.28 13.91
N ALA A 265 4.11 -15.21 14.55
CA ALA A 265 4.85 -14.50 15.59
C ALA A 265 5.21 -15.40 16.78
N CYS A 266 4.25 -16.20 17.25
CA CYS A 266 4.50 -17.17 18.32
C CYS A 266 5.51 -18.24 17.92
N THR A 267 5.42 -18.75 16.70
CA THR A 267 6.39 -19.70 16.15
C THR A 267 7.80 -19.09 16.10
N CYS A 268 7.94 -17.88 15.56
CA CYS A 268 9.22 -17.19 15.45
C CYS A 268 9.83 -16.91 16.83
N ALA A 269 9.03 -16.39 17.77
CA ALA A 269 9.48 -16.14 19.14
C ALA A 269 9.90 -17.43 19.86
N ARG A 270 9.18 -18.53 19.66
CA ARG A 270 9.56 -19.83 20.24
C ARG A 270 10.86 -20.36 19.64
N ALA A 271 11.05 -20.22 18.33
CA ALA A 271 12.27 -20.63 17.64
C ALA A 271 13.50 -19.90 18.19
N VAL A 272 13.40 -18.60 18.50
CA VAL A 272 14.50 -17.83 19.11
C VAL A 272 14.64 -18.03 20.63
N GLY A 273 13.86 -18.94 21.23
CA GLY A 273 14.00 -19.31 22.64
C GLY A 273 13.13 -18.53 23.63
N ALA A 274 12.12 -17.77 23.19
CA ALA A 274 11.18 -17.12 24.11
C ALA A 274 10.39 -18.16 24.91
N ALA A 275 10.26 -17.98 26.23
CA ALA A 275 9.51 -18.91 27.08
C ALA A 275 8.03 -19.04 26.63
N LEU A 276 7.45 -20.24 26.75
CA LEU A 276 6.07 -20.51 26.31
C LEU A 276 5.06 -19.62 27.04
N GLU A 277 5.30 -19.35 28.32
CA GLU A 277 4.50 -18.49 29.18
C GLU A 277 4.52 -17.04 28.68
N LYS A 278 5.69 -16.58 28.21
CA LYS A 278 5.82 -15.26 27.60
C LYS A 278 5.07 -15.21 26.28
N CYS A 279 5.14 -16.24 25.44
CA CYS A 279 4.30 -16.33 24.25
C CYS A 279 2.79 -16.35 24.59
N CYS A 280 2.37 -17.12 25.61
CA CYS A 280 0.99 -17.13 26.12
C CYS A 280 0.52 -15.72 26.49
N PHE A 281 1.35 -15.01 27.26
CA PHE A 281 1.09 -13.62 27.64
C PHE A 281 1.00 -12.72 26.40
N LEU A 282 1.99 -12.77 25.49
CA LEU A 282 2.04 -11.93 24.30
C LEU A 282 0.87 -12.17 23.31
N GLY A 283 0.37 -13.39 23.15
CA GLY A 283 -0.79 -13.63 22.29
C GLY A 283 -2.16 -13.57 22.98
N GLY A 284 -2.19 -13.24 24.28
CA GLY A 284 -3.43 -13.21 25.07
C GLY A 284 -4.10 -14.58 25.16
N TRP A 285 -3.31 -15.65 25.21
CA TRP A 285 -3.79 -17.02 25.43
C TRP A 285 -3.92 -17.30 26.93
N SER A 286 -4.79 -18.25 27.31
CA SER A 286 -4.76 -18.78 28.68
C SER A 286 -3.42 -19.47 28.91
N GLN A 287 -2.89 -19.36 30.13
CA GLN A 287 -1.65 -20.06 30.49
C GLN A 287 -1.85 -21.55 30.22
N LEU A 288 -0.87 -22.15 29.53
CA LEU A 288 -0.87 -23.58 29.17
C LEU A 288 -2.11 -24.02 28.35
N SER A 289 -2.71 -23.10 27.58
CA SER A 289 -3.76 -23.47 26.64
C SER A 289 -3.26 -24.54 25.68
N SER A 290 -3.89 -25.71 25.63
CA SER A 290 -3.58 -26.74 24.63
C SER A 290 -3.61 -26.18 23.19
N GLY A 291 -4.43 -25.15 22.95
CA GLY A 291 -4.52 -24.44 21.68
C GLY A 291 -3.20 -23.80 21.22
N ILE A 292 -2.31 -23.37 22.12
CA ILE A 292 -1.05 -22.72 21.73
C ILE A 292 -0.09 -23.71 21.04
N HIS A 293 -0.11 -24.98 21.43
CA HIS A 293 0.73 -26.01 20.81
C HIS A 293 0.37 -26.22 19.34
N SER A 294 -0.90 -26.01 18.96
CA SER A 294 -1.31 -26.06 17.55
C SER A 294 -0.87 -24.83 16.73
N TYR A 295 -0.39 -23.77 17.39
CA TYR A 295 0.02 -22.51 16.75
C TYR A 295 1.51 -22.45 16.48
N ILE A 296 2.30 -23.18 17.27
CA ILE A 296 3.75 -23.22 17.18
C ILE A 296 4.13 -24.33 16.20
N ASP A 297 4.90 -23.98 15.19
CA ASP A 297 5.55 -24.99 14.35
C ASP A 297 6.78 -25.54 15.10
N PRO A 298 6.81 -26.82 15.52
CA PRO A 298 7.95 -27.38 16.24
C PRO A 298 9.19 -27.55 15.35
N ALA A 299 9.03 -27.48 14.02
CA ALA A 299 10.14 -27.58 13.07
C ALA A 299 10.80 -26.22 12.75
N ALA A 300 10.27 -25.12 13.30
CA ALA A 300 10.86 -23.80 13.07
C ALA A 300 12.21 -23.68 13.80
N VAL A 301 13.27 -23.45 13.02
CA VAL A 301 14.63 -23.16 13.50
C VAL A 301 14.82 -21.64 13.49
N PRO A 302 15.48 -21.04 14.50
CA PRO A 302 15.78 -19.61 14.48
C PRO A 302 16.60 -19.23 13.25
N ASP A 303 16.30 -18.06 12.70
CA ASP A 303 17.10 -17.38 11.69
C ASP A 303 17.34 -15.92 12.13
N GLU A 304 18.33 -15.23 11.52
CA GLU A 304 18.72 -13.85 11.85
C GLU A 304 17.52 -12.89 11.91
N HIS A 305 16.58 -13.16 11.02
CA HIS A 305 15.33 -12.47 10.85
C HIS A 305 14.37 -12.65 12.03
N MET A 306 14.14 -13.89 12.48
CA MET A 306 13.39 -14.14 13.72
C MET A 306 14.07 -13.49 14.93
N GLU A 307 15.40 -13.52 15.00
CA GLU A 307 16.17 -12.88 16.08
C GLU A 307 16.01 -11.36 16.07
N LYS A 308 16.10 -10.73 14.89
CA LYS A 308 15.89 -9.29 14.72
C LYS A 308 14.51 -8.82 15.21
N TYR A 309 13.46 -9.63 15.02
CA TYR A 309 12.09 -9.23 15.37
C TYR A 309 11.59 -9.74 16.72
N PHE A 310 12.14 -10.85 17.22
CA PHE A 310 11.67 -11.50 18.44
C PHE A 310 12.78 -11.75 19.47
N GLY A 311 14.02 -11.33 19.22
CA GLY A 311 15.11 -11.42 20.19
C GLY A 311 14.78 -10.72 21.51
N TRP A 312 14.05 -9.61 21.47
CA TRP A 312 13.53 -8.91 22.66
C TRP A 312 12.55 -9.74 23.50
N THR A 313 11.99 -10.81 22.93
CA THR A 313 11.10 -11.71 23.65
C THR A 313 11.86 -12.77 24.46
N THR A 314 13.15 -12.96 24.23
CA THR A 314 13.97 -13.83 25.08
C THR A 314 14.21 -13.16 26.44
N PRO A 315 14.43 -13.92 27.53
CA PRO A 315 15.12 -13.36 28.67
C PRO A 315 16.47 -12.87 28.13
N ARG A 316 16.79 -11.58 28.25
CA ARG A 316 18.19 -11.16 28.08
C ARG A 316 18.95 -11.98 29.12
N LEU A 317 19.62 -13.05 28.69
CA LEU A 317 20.69 -13.64 29.47
C LEU A 317 21.51 -12.44 29.90
N ALA A 318 21.53 -12.12 31.19
CA ALA A 318 22.19 -10.94 31.70
C ALA A 318 23.59 -10.91 31.09
N HIS A 319 23.76 -10.13 30.01
CA HIS A 319 24.96 -10.19 29.21
C HIS A 319 25.96 -9.44 30.07
N LYS A 320 26.74 -10.20 30.83
CA LYS A 320 27.87 -9.73 31.64
C LYS A 320 29.01 -9.17 30.78
N GLY A 321 28.82 -9.01 29.47
CA GLY A 321 29.75 -8.35 28.57
C GLY A 321 29.24 -6.97 28.19
N LYS A 322 29.94 -5.93 28.63
CA LYS A 322 29.82 -4.56 28.09
C LYS A 322 30.14 -4.60 26.60
N GLN A 323 29.16 -4.82 25.74
CA GLN A 323 29.33 -4.57 24.32
C GLN A 323 29.23 -3.06 24.13
N LYS A 324 30.34 -2.44 23.74
CA LYS A 324 30.47 -1.02 23.47
C LYS A 324 29.53 -0.73 22.29
N VAL A 325 28.41 -0.06 22.55
CA VAL A 325 27.51 0.44 21.52
C VAL A 325 28.29 1.55 20.80
N GLU A 326 28.86 1.23 19.65
CA GLU A 326 29.48 2.24 18.78
C GLU A 326 28.38 3.06 18.12
N ASP A 327 28.27 4.29 18.59
CA ASP A 327 27.68 5.51 18.02
C ASP A 327 26.62 5.36 16.90
N ASP A 328 25.41 4.93 17.26
CA ASP A 328 24.17 5.11 16.48
C ASP A 328 23.82 6.61 16.24
N GLY A 329 24.52 7.55 16.88
CA GLY A 329 24.23 8.99 16.85
C GLY A 329 24.69 9.72 15.59
N ALA A 330 25.57 9.12 14.77
CA ALA A 330 25.97 9.67 13.47
C ALA A 330 24.89 9.42 12.40
N MET A 331 24.38 8.18 12.32
CA MET A 331 23.30 7.80 11.41
C MET A 331 21.99 8.55 11.72
N GLN A 332 21.73 8.87 13.00
CA GLN A 332 20.54 9.61 13.42
C GLN A 332 20.57 11.11 13.06
N ARG A 333 21.75 11.73 12.95
CA ARG A 333 21.88 13.17 12.63
C ARG A 333 21.79 13.47 11.14
N GLU A 334 22.29 12.57 10.31
CA GLU A 334 22.20 12.64 8.85
C GLU A 334 20.75 12.45 8.37
N LEU A 335 20.01 11.50 8.97
CA LEU A 335 18.60 11.23 8.65
C LEU A 335 17.62 12.37 8.99
N MET A 336 17.91 13.15 10.04
CA MET A 336 17.02 14.22 10.49
C MET A 336 17.01 15.43 9.55
N GLN A 337 18.04 15.58 8.70
CA GLN A 337 18.07 16.61 7.65
C GLN A 337 17.23 16.24 6.42
N ASP A 338 17.03 14.96 6.14
CA ASP A 338 16.28 14.49 4.95
C ASP A 338 14.74 14.48 5.13
N LEU A 339 14.24 14.66 6.35
CA LEU A 339 12.80 14.66 6.67
C LEU A 339 12.04 15.93 6.24
N GLN A 340 12.69 16.92 5.64
CA GLN A 340 12.05 18.16 5.19
C GLN A 340 11.34 18.07 3.82
N GLY A 341 11.36 16.91 3.14
CA GLY A 341 10.57 16.66 1.93
C GLY A 341 9.82 15.34 2.04
N VAL A 342 8.53 15.37 2.37
CA VAL A 342 7.70 14.16 2.53
C VAL A 342 7.31 13.59 1.15
N THR A 343 8.28 12.99 0.48
CA THR A 343 8.09 11.82 -0.38
C THR A 343 8.35 10.59 0.49
N MET A 344 7.73 9.43 0.19
CA MET A 344 8.07 8.20 0.92
C MET A 344 9.57 7.96 0.78
N SER A 345 10.32 8.18 1.86
CA SER A 345 11.77 8.16 1.86
C SER A 345 12.26 6.80 1.37
N ASN A 346 13.41 6.79 0.69
CA ASN A 346 14.08 5.59 0.16
C ASN A 346 14.39 4.53 1.23
N GLU A 347 14.15 4.80 2.51
CA GLU A 347 14.46 3.91 3.64
C GLU A 347 13.25 3.14 4.19
N VAL A 348 12.06 3.77 4.21
CA VAL A 348 10.85 3.14 4.75
C VAL A 348 10.35 2.04 3.83
N VAL A 349 10.54 2.23 2.52
CA VAL A 349 10.14 1.28 1.49
C VAL A 349 10.93 -0.04 1.62
N PRO A 350 12.28 -0.06 1.59
CA PRO A 350 13.05 -1.29 1.84
C PRO A 350 12.70 -1.99 3.13
N LEU A 351 12.49 -1.25 4.23
CA LEU A 351 12.03 -1.83 5.50
C LEU A 351 10.67 -2.51 5.31
N MET A 352 9.67 -1.87 4.73
CA MET A 352 8.37 -2.50 4.49
C MET A 352 8.48 -3.77 3.63
N PHE A 353 9.30 -3.76 2.58
CA PHE A 353 9.52 -4.89 1.69
C PHE A 353 10.26 -6.05 2.39
N GLU A 354 11.32 -5.75 3.15
CA GLU A 354 12.06 -6.73 3.96
C GLU A 354 11.12 -7.41 4.97
N TRP A 355 10.38 -6.61 5.73
CA TRP A 355 9.50 -7.06 6.79
C TRP A 355 8.39 -7.96 6.28
N ALA A 356 7.73 -7.56 5.20
CA ALA A 356 6.57 -8.30 4.74
C ALA A 356 6.96 -9.48 3.84
N GLY A 357 8.11 -9.44 3.15
CA GLY A 357 8.69 -10.61 2.47
C GLY A 357 9.00 -11.72 3.46
N LEU A 358 9.54 -11.35 4.62
CA LEU A 358 9.80 -12.24 5.73
C LEU A 358 8.53 -12.84 6.34
N ILE A 359 7.51 -12.02 6.58
CA ILE A 359 6.21 -12.52 7.03
C ILE A 359 5.66 -13.52 6.01
N GLY A 360 5.80 -13.24 4.71
CA GLY A 360 5.45 -14.17 3.63
C GLY A 360 6.22 -15.49 3.69
N GLN A 361 7.55 -15.45 3.80
CA GLN A 361 8.39 -16.66 3.89
C GLN A 361 8.04 -17.52 5.11
N GLN A 362 7.87 -16.91 6.29
CA GLN A 362 7.56 -17.65 7.51
C GLN A 362 6.15 -18.24 7.47
N LEU A 363 5.19 -17.53 6.86
CA LEU A 363 3.86 -18.08 6.63
C LEU A 363 3.86 -19.19 5.56
N ALA A 364 4.86 -19.23 4.67
CA ALA A 364 4.98 -20.19 3.57
C ALA A 364 5.76 -21.48 3.90
N LYS A 365 6.60 -21.51 4.93
CA LYS A 365 7.44 -22.68 5.28
C LYS A 365 6.70 -23.99 5.66
N LYS A 366 5.36 -24.06 5.60
CA LYS A 366 4.56 -25.21 6.08
C LYS A 366 4.48 -26.47 5.20
N ARG A 367 5.30 -26.67 4.16
CA ARG A 367 5.20 -27.88 3.31
C ARG A 367 6.54 -28.44 2.78
N LYS A 368 7.40 -28.92 3.67
CA LYS A 368 8.35 -30.00 3.33
C LYS A 368 8.33 -31.20 4.30
N VAL A 369 7.32 -31.31 5.16
CA VAL A 369 7.10 -32.48 6.03
C VAL A 369 5.83 -33.23 5.59
N SER A 370 5.76 -33.60 4.32
CA SER A 370 4.78 -34.55 3.80
C SER A 370 5.46 -35.90 3.56
N GLN A 371 6.03 -36.52 4.60
CA GLN A 371 6.36 -37.95 4.63
C GLN A 371 6.79 -38.53 5.99
N VAL A 372 6.41 -37.92 7.12
CA VAL A 372 6.56 -38.62 8.43
C VAL A 372 5.27 -39.38 8.70
N ARG A 373 5.24 -40.64 8.25
CA ARG A 373 4.28 -41.64 8.73
C ARG A 373 4.50 -41.76 10.25
N TYR A 374 3.58 -41.21 11.04
CA TYR A 374 3.51 -41.57 12.45
C TYR A 374 3.01 -43.02 12.52
N TYR A 375 3.96 -43.94 12.72
CA TYR A 375 3.67 -45.22 13.34
C TYR A 375 3.21 -44.91 14.77
N ILE A 376 1.91 -45.10 15.03
CA ILE A 376 1.43 -45.26 16.39
C ILE A 376 1.93 -46.62 16.83
N LEU A 377 3.05 -46.65 17.56
CA LEU A 377 3.41 -47.77 18.41
C LEU A 377 2.43 -47.76 19.58
N THR A 378 1.33 -48.49 19.44
CA THR A 378 0.67 -49.07 20.61
C THR A 378 1.50 -50.26 21.04
N ASP A 379 2.25 -50.10 22.13
CA ASP A 379 2.58 -51.20 23.01
C ASP A 379 2.83 -50.64 24.41
N SER A 380 1.94 -50.95 25.36
CA SER A 380 2.25 -52.02 26.30
C SER A 380 1.15 -52.18 27.37
N LYS A 381 0.72 -53.44 27.52
CA LYS A 381 0.08 -54.12 28.66
C LYS A 381 -1.40 -53.91 28.92
#